data_AF-A0A972IHC3-F1
#
_entry.id   AF-A0A972IHC3-F1
#
_cell.length_a   1.000
_cell.length_b   1.000
_cell.length_c   1.000
_cell.angle_alpha   90.00
_cell.angle_beta   90.00
_cell.angle_gamma   90.00
#
_symmetry.space_group_name_H-M   'P 1'
#
loop_
_entity.id
_entity.type
_entity.pdbx_description
1 polymer ?
#
loop_
_entity_poly.entity_id
_entity_poly.type
_entity_poly.pdbx_seq_one_letter_code
_entity_poly.pdbx_strand_id
1 'polypeptide(L)'
;LPDLAHPAELAYGDQLLLVDRHLAGSLGGVHRRGEFYLRWMHAISSLAFGTPWGRVFTKYMAVPFGGAYALEAGIQHMIHKLTGAAEASSPVTTFSLGMLFLALLNSEQFRVSFWRLMQLAGRGVKFCLIEFPKRMINIPAIRRVLQSAPVRFGYRLAVKPAMFTAVFCAVVSRLLAPWQWSTGGVATVFCSMVLVLNSRLGRDMGEIATEWLLEALERVGIQSLLALFRWVMEVFRSAVDAVDRLLYAMDEWLRFRTGEHGPMLAVKTLLIPGWLVIRYLVRFAVNLLIEPQINPIKHFPIVTVSHKILLPFIPALAGFLTLTMDKATAYLSAATIIALIPGACGFLVWELRENWRLYQANRPKKPHPTPVGSHGETVGRLLRPGFHSGTIPKRYARLRRAAGNASTTGKWEAVRNHLLAIRDIELSLRRYVERELIATLRRSAAWDTPPLAVRAVSAHTNRIVVHLVADGEADRGARLELDLSAGHLVARFIAPGWLERLDDRQLTAFRDALECFYGTTGADFDRHPIDSDLPSRVVDEAPRQERMEHQDRF
;
A
#
# COMPACT_ATOMS: atom_id res chain seq x y z
N LEU A 1 -9.06 -3.88 -11.61
CA LEU A 1 -9.18 -4.36 -13.01
C LEU A 1 -8.82 -5.84 -13.06
N PRO A 2 -9.47 -6.66 -13.91
CA PRO A 2 -8.98 -8.02 -14.17
C PRO A 2 -7.57 -7.97 -14.76
N ASP A 3 -6.85 -9.09 -14.67
CA ASP A 3 -5.56 -9.23 -15.35
C ASP A 3 -5.74 -9.13 -16.88
N LEU A 4 -4.69 -8.68 -17.57
CA LEU A 4 -4.68 -8.59 -19.02
C LEU A 4 -4.83 -10.00 -19.61
N ALA A 5 -5.89 -10.21 -20.39
CA ALA A 5 -6.20 -11.51 -20.96
C ALA A 5 -5.37 -11.79 -22.23
N HIS A 6 -5.07 -10.75 -23.02
CA HIS A 6 -4.36 -10.87 -24.28
C HIS A 6 -3.35 -9.73 -24.52
N PRO A 7 -2.25 -9.99 -25.25
CA PRO A 7 -1.28 -8.95 -25.62
C PRO A 7 -1.89 -7.80 -26.42
N ALA A 8 -2.99 -8.04 -27.12
CA ALA A 8 -3.73 -6.99 -27.84
C ALA A 8 -4.28 -5.90 -26.89
N GLU A 9 -4.62 -6.23 -25.65
CA GLU A 9 -5.09 -5.27 -24.65
C GLU A 9 -3.99 -4.27 -24.24
N LEU A 10 -2.71 -4.59 -24.48
CA LEU A 10 -1.61 -3.63 -24.29
C LEU A 10 -1.59 -2.55 -25.37
N ALA A 11 -1.93 -2.91 -26.62
CA ALA A 11 -1.96 -1.96 -27.74
C ALA A 11 -3.29 -1.19 -27.79
N TYR A 12 -4.41 -1.88 -27.54
CA TYR A 12 -5.75 -1.30 -27.61
C TYR A 12 -6.27 -0.78 -26.27
N GLY A 13 -5.51 -0.93 -25.19
CA GLY A 13 -5.87 -0.50 -23.85
C GLY A 13 -6.68 -1.54 -23.09
N ASP A 14 -6.50 -1.57 -21.77
CA ASP A 14 -7.25 -2.44 -20.88
C ASP A 14 -8.73 -2.03 -20.78
N GLN A 15 -9.51 -2.76 -19.99
CA GLN A 15 -10.93 -2.51 -19.84
C GLN A 15 -11.25 -1.06 -19.41
N LEU A 16 -10.38 -0.40 -18.64
CA LEU A 16 -10.60 0.97 -18.20
C LEU A 16 -10.40 1.95 -19.36
N LEU A 17 -9.37 1.74 -20.18
CA LEU A 17 -9.14 2.53 -21.40
C LEU A 17 -10.19 2.27 -22.49
N LEU A 18 -10.78 1.08 -22.52
CA LEU A 18 -11.91 0.76 -23.39
C LEU A 18 -13.20 1.44 -22.91
N VAL A 19 -13.45 1.48 -21.60
CA VAL A 19 -14.59 2.22 -21.03
C VAL A 19 -14.43 3.71 -21.27
N ASP A 20 -13.25 4.28 -21.04
CA ASP A 20 -12.97 5.70 -21.31
C ASP A 20 -13.21 6.07 -22.78
N ARG A 21 -12.87 5.17 -23.73
CA ARG A 21 -13.21 5.32 -25.15
C ARG A 21 -14.72 5.37 -25.39
N HIS A 22 -15.44 4.38 -24.85
CA HIS A 22 -16.87 4.25 -25.08
C HIS A 22 -17.63 5.42 -24.46
N LEU A 23 -17.29 5.81 -23.23
CA LEU A 23 -17.88 6.97 -22.56
C LEU A 23 -17.63 8.26 -23.33
N ALA A 24 -16.43 8.46 -23.89
CA ALA A 24 -16.14 9.64 -24.70
C ALA A 24 -16.96 9.67 -25.99
N GLY A 25 -17.28 8.51 -26.57
CA GLY A 25 -18.14 8.40 -27.74
C GLY A 25 -19.63 8.56 -27.42
N SER A 26 -20.09 8.00 -26.29
CA SER A 26 -21.52 7.98 -25.93
C SER A 26 -21.98 9.24 -25.19
N LEU A 27 -21.10 9.88 -24.43
CA LEU A 27 -21.38 11.07 -23.61
C LEU A 27 -20.68 12.30 -24.18
N GLY A 28 -20.87 12.54 -25.48
CA GLY A 28 -20.29 13.69 -26.17
C GLY A 28 -20.60 15.01 -25.47
N GLY A 29 -19.57 15.76 -25.08
CA GLY A 29 -19.69 17.05 -24.40
C GLY A 29 -19.75 16.99 -22.87
N VAL A 30 -20.04 15.82 -22.28
CA VAL A 30 -20.05 15.62 -20.82
C VAL A 30 -18.79 14.90 -20.36
N HIS A 31 -18.41 13.81 -21.03
CA HIS A 31 -17.17 13.08 -20.74
C HIS A 31 -16.11 13.42 -21.78
N ARG A 32 -14.93 13.84 -21.32
CA ARG A 32 -13.74 13.94 -22.17
C ARG A 32 -12.81 12.79 -21.82
N ARG A 33 -12.32 12.15 -22.87
CA ARG A 33 -11.34 11.07 -22.78
C ARG A 33 -10.11 11.52 -21.99
N GLY A 34 -9.51 10.60 -21.23
CA GLY A 34 -8.34 10.91 -20.42
C GLY A 34 -7.17 11.50 -21.23
N GLU A 35 -6.38 12.37 -20.59
CA GLU A 35 -5.22 13.00 -21.24
C GLU A 35 -4.19 11.94 -21.69
N PHE A 36 -3.35 12.25 -22.69
CA PHE A 36 -2.45 11.27 -23.28
C PHE A 36 -1.48 10.64 -22.27
N TYR A 37 -0.86 11.43 -21.40
CA TYR A 37 0.09 10.94 -20.41
C TYR A 37 -0.59 10.00 -19.39
N LEU A 38 -1.81 10.31 -18.94
CA LEU A 38 -2.61 9.42 -18.08
C LEU A 38 -2.83 8.06 -18.77
N ARG A 39 -3.24 8.07 -20.04
CA ARG A 39 -3.51 6.84 -20.79
C ARG A 39 -2.25 6.01 -21.01
N TRP A 40 -1.14 6.63 -21.39
CA TRP A 40 0.14 5.95 -21.59
C TRP A 40 0.71 5.39 -20.28
N MET A 41 0.61 6.15 -19.20
CA MET A 41 1.05 5.69 -17.89
C MET A 41 0.20 4.54 -17.38
N HIS A 42 -1.12 4.59 -17.57
CA HIS A 42 -1.99 3.48 -17.25
C HIS A 42 -1.61 2.22 -18.05
N ALA A 43 -1.42 2.36 -19.37
CA ALA A 43 -1.01 1.25 -20.24
C ALA A 43 0.34 0.65 -19.83
N ILE A 44 1.36 1.46 -19.53
CA ILE A 44 2.66 0.96 -19.07
C ILE A 44 2.54 0.31 -17.69
N SER A 45 1.76 0.89 -16.77
CA SER A 45 1.55 0.31 -15.44
C SER A 45 0.79 -1.02 -15.48
N SER A 46 -0.06 -1.22 -16.49
CA SER A 46 -0.77 -2.49 -16.70
C SER A 46 0.19 -3.66 -16.98
N LEU A 47 1.36 -3.40 -17.59
CA LEU A 47 2.41 -4.42 -17.74
C LEU A 47 2.93 -4.88 -16.38
N ALA A 48 3.21 -3.92 -15.49
CA ALA A 48 3.77 -4.18 -14.16
C ALA A 48 2.74 -4.82 -13.20
N PHE A 49 1.47 -4.43 -13.28
CA PHE A 49 0.46 -4.84 -12.29
C PHE A 49 -0.61 -5.80 -12.83
N GLY A 50 -0.95 -5.68 -14.11
CA GLY A 50 -1.98 -6.47 -14.80
C GLY A 50 -1.49 -7.78 -15.40
N THR A 51 -0.18 -8.10 -15.32
CA THR A 51 0.36 -9.40 -15.73
C THR A 51 1.00 -10.16 -14.56
N PRO A 52 0.91 -11.52 -14.52
CA PRO A 52 1.57 -12.31 -13.48
C PRO A 52 3.09 -12.09 -13.43
N TRP A 53 3.76 -12.10 -14.58
CA TRP A 53 5.21 -11.91 -14.68
C TRP A 53 5.64 -10.50 -14.33
N GLY A 54 4.90 -9.48 -14.77
CA GLY A 54 5.17 -8.09 -14.39
C GLY A 54 5.07 -7.88 -12.88
N ARG A 55 4.12 -8.54 -12.22
CA ARG A 55 3.99 -8.48 -10.75
C ARG A 55 5.16 -9.15 -10.05
N VAL A 56 5.56 -10.34 -10.51
CA VAL A 56 6.73 -11.05 -9.96
C VAL A 56 7.98 -10.19 -10.11
N PHE A 57 8.23 -9.66 -11.31
CA PHE A 57 9.35 -8.76 -11.59
C PHE A 57 9.31 -7.51 -10.69
N THR A 58 8.15 -6.85 -10.61
CA THR A 58 8.02 -5.60 -9.83
C THR A 58 8.22 -5.87 -8.34
N LYS A 59 7.59 -6.91 -7.80
CA LYS A 59 7.60 -7.25 -6.36
C LYS A 59 8.95 -7.75 -5.87
N TYR A 60 9.63 -8.58 -6.67
CA TYR A 60 10.86 -9.25 -6.22
C TYR A 60 12.14 -8.68 -6.84
N MET A 61 12.06 -7.89 -7.92
CA MET A 61 13.24 -7.33 -8.58
C MET A 61 13.23 -5.80 -8.62
N ALA A 62 12.25 -5.19 -9.31
CA ALA A 62 12.29 -3.75 -9.58
C ALA A 62 12.21 -2.89 -8.31
N VAL A 63 11.26 -3.18 -7.42
CA VAL A 63 11.08 -2.38 -6.19
C VAL A 63 12.24 -2.57 -5.21
N PRO A 64 12.66 -3.81 -4.83
CA PRO A 64 13.74 -4.00 -3.87
C PRO A 64 15.08 -3.48 -4.37
N PHE A 65 15.51 -3.88 -5.57
CA PHE A 65 16.84 -3.55 -6.09
C PHE A 65 16.89 -2.16 -6.72
N GLY A 66 15.82 -1.73 -7.41
CA GLY A 66 15.73 -0.36 -7.93
C GLY A 66 15.64 0.66 -6.80
N GLY A 67 14.90 0.36 -5.73
CA GLY A 67 14.86 1.19 -4.51
C GLY A 67 16.21 1.25 -3.80
N ALA A 68 16.93 0.13 -3.72
CA ALA A 68 18.27 0.07 -3.13
C ALA A 68 19.27 0.90 -3.92
N TYR A 69 19.31 0.74 -5.25
CA TYR A 69 20.15 1.52 -6.14
C TYR A 69 19.86 3.02 -6.04
N ALA A 70 18.57 3.40 -6.05
CA ALA A 70 18.18 4.80 -5.93
C ALA A 70 18.58 5.42 -4.58
N LEU A 71 18.48 4.66 -3.48
CA LEU A 71 18.90 5.11 -2.15
C LEU A 71 20.42 5.28 -2.08
N GLU A 72 21.18 4.29 -2.57
CA GLU A 72 22.64 4.35 -2.60
C GLU A 72 23.14 5.52 -3.45
N ALA A 73 22.64 5.64 -4.69
CA ALA A 73 22.99 6.74 -5.59
C ALA A 73 22.65 8.10 -4.97
N GLY A 74 21.51 8.21 -4.27
CA GLY A 74 21.12 9.40 -3.54
C GLY A 74 22.09 9.76 -2.40
N ILE A 75 22.54 8.77 -1.62
CA ILE A 75 23.48 8.96 -0.51
C ILE A 75 24.85 9.37 -1.02
N GLN A 76 25.40 8.65 -2.01
CA GLN A 76 26.70 8.98 -2.62
C GLN A 76 26.73 10.38 -3.18
N HIS A 77 25.64 10.79 -3.83
CA HIS A 77 25.53 12.13 -4.35
C HIS A 77 25.55 13.20 -3.23
N MET A 78 24.90 12.93 -2.09
CA MET A 78 24.98 13.83 -0.92
C MET A 78 26.40 13.88 -0.33
N ILE A 79 27.06 12.73 -0.18
CA ILE A 79 28.44 12.65 0.34
C ILE A 79 29.40 13.42 -0.57
N HIS A 80 29.28 13.25 -1.89
CA HIS A 80 30.10 13.97 -2.86
C HIS A 80 29.95 15.49 -2.73
N LYS A 81 28.72 16.00 -2.56
CA LYS A 81 28.51 17.44 -2.34
C LYS A 81 29.04 17.95 -1.00
N LEU A 82 29.06 17.12 0.03
CA LEU A 82 29.53 17.49 1.38
C LEU A 82 31.05 17.44 1.52
N THR A 83 31.69 16.46 0.87
CA THR A 83 33.11 16.14 1.09
C THR A 83 34.00 16.36 -0.13
N GLY A 84 33.41 16.53 -1.31
CA GLY A 84 34.13 16.53 -2.59
C GLY A 84 34.65 15.15 -3.02
N ALA A 85 34.58 14.13 -2.17
CA ALA A 85 35.01 12.79 -2.49
C ALA A 85 33.99 12.09 -3.39
N ALA A 86 34.44 11.56 -4.52
CA ALA A 86 33.62 10.70 -5.37
C ALA A 86 33.78 9.25 -4.89
N GLU A 87 32.80 8.74 -4.14
CA GLU A 87 32.68 7.30 -3.89
C GLU A 87 31.82 6.69 -4.99
N ALA A 88 32.39 5.70 -5.70
CA ALA A 88 31.66 4.95 -6.71
C ALA A 88 30.64 4.01 -6.03
N SER A 89 29.48 3.83 -6.68
CA SER A 89 28.50 2.84 -6.26
C SER A 89 29.11 1.46 -6.18
N SER A 90 28.97 0.79 -5.03
CA SER A 90 29.44 -0.57 -4.83
C SER A 90 28.30 -1.52 -5.16
N PRO A 91 28.46 -2.39 -6.19
CA PRO A 91 27.43 -3.37 -6.52
C PRO A 91 27.05 -4.26 -5.32
N VAL A 92 28.00 -4.47 -4.40
CA VAL A 92 27.79 -5.25 -3.18
C VAL A 92 26.86 -4.55 -2.20
N THR A 93 27.00 -3.22 -2.02
CA THR A 93 26.11 -2.46 -1.13
C THR A 93 24.70 -2.38 -1.72
N THR A 94 24.57 -2.13 -3.02
CA THR A 94 23.27 -2.09 -3.71
C THR A 94 22.58 -3.45 -3.60
N PHE A 95 23.31 -4.55 -3.84
CA PHE A 95 22.77 -5.90 -3.74
C PHE A 95 22.36 -6.25 -2.30
N SER A 96 23.20 -5.92 -1.31
CA SER A 96 22.91 -6.19 0.11
C SER A 96 21.69 -5.42 0.60
N LEU A 97 21.59 -4.14 0.23
CA LEU A 97 20.44 -3.30 0.52
C LEU A 97 19.19 -3.78 -0.22
N GLY A 98 19.34 -4.25 -1.46
CA GLY A 98 18.27 -4.88 -2.24
C GLY A 98 17.74 -6.14 -1.58
N MET A 99 18.63 -7.00 -1.07
CA MET A 99 18.25 -8.19 -0.29
C MET A 99 17.56 -7.84 1.02
N LEU A 100 18.03 -6.79 1.72
CA LEU A 100 17.37 -6.27 2.92
C LEU A 100 15.94 -5.80 2.60
N PHE A 101 15.75 -5.00 1.55
CA PHE A 101 14.44 -4.54 1.11
C PHE A 101 13.55 -5.70 0.65
N LEU A 102 14.11 -6.69 -0.05
CA LEU A 102 13.39 -7.88 -0.48
C LEU A 102 12.83 -8.63 0.74
N ALA A 103 13.66 -8.85 1.77
CA ALA A 103 13.26 -9.50 3.01
C ALA A 103 12.20 -8.68 3.78
N LEU A 104 12.39 -7.36 3.92
CA LEU A 104 11.43 -6.47 4.57
C LEU A 104 10.07 -6.42 3.85
N LEU A 105 10.06 -6.41 2.52
CA LEU A 105 8.82 -6.29 1.76
C LEU A 105 8.03 -7.60 1.74
N ASN A 106 8.72 -8.75 1.70
CA ASN A 106 8.10 -10.03 1.39
C ASN A 106 8.00 -11.00 2.57
N SER A 107 8.76 -10.81 3.66
CA SER A 107 8.72 -11.68 4.84
C SER A 107 8.14 -10.96 6.06
N GLU A 108 6.99 -11.43 6.54
CA GLU A 108 6.37 -10.89 7.75
C GLU A 108 7.21 -11.16 9.00
N GLN A 109 7.77 -12.37 9.12
CA GLN A 109 8.64 -12.76 10.23
C GLN A 109 9.87 -11.86 10.31
N PHE A 110 10.46 -11.52 9.15
CA PHE A 110 11.59 -10.61 9.08
C PHE A 110 11.19 -9.20 9.52
N ARG A 111 10.05 -8.67 9.04
CA ARG A 111 9.54 -7.34 9.46
C ARG A 111 9.37 -7.24 10.98
N VAL A 112 8.72 -8.23 11.60
CA VAL A 112 8.48 -8.22 13.04
C VAL A 112 9.81 -8.27 13.81
N SER A 113 10.75 -9.12 13.38
CA SER A 113 12.06 -9.25 14.00
C SER A 113 12.90 -7.98 13.85
N PHE A 114 12.93 -7.42 12.64
CA PHE A 114 13.62 -6.16 12.34
C PHE A 114 13.04 -5.00 13.15
N TRP A 115 11.71 -4.89 13.24
CA TRP A 115 11.05 -3.86 14.04
C TRP A 115 11.36 -3.99 15.53
N ARG A 116 11.37 -5.22 16.08
CA ARG A 116 11.80 -5.46 17.47
C ARG A 116 13.24 -5.01 17.70
N LEU A 117 14.14 -5.32 16.77
CA LEU A 117 15.54 -4.88 16.84
C LEU A 117 15.65 -3.35 16.82
N MET A 118 14.92 -2.68 15.93
CA MET A 118 14.87 -1.21 15.86
C MET A 118 14.28 -0.59 17.13
N GLN A 119 13.24 -1.18 17.71
CA GLN A 119 12.68 -0.74 18.98
C GLN A 119 13.66 -0.95 20.15
N LEU A 120 14.44 -2.03 20.13
CA LEU A 120 15.48 -2.26 21.14
C LEU A 120 16.58 -1.21 21.02
N ALA A 121 17.07 -0.96 19.79
CA ALA A 121 18.06 0.08 19.52
C ALA A 121 17.54 1.47 19.92
N GLY A 122 16.31 1.81 19.53
CA GLY A 122 15.66 3.08 19.91
C GLY A 122 15.47 3.24 21.41
N ARG A 123 15.08 2.16 22.12
CA ARG A 123 15.04 2.14 23.59
C ARG A 123 16.43 2.32 24.20
N GLY A 124 17.45 1.69 23.64
CA GLY A 124 18.84 1.88 24.04
C GLY A 124 19.30 3.32 23.88
N VAL A 125 19.04 3.94 22.73
CA VAL A 125 19.39 5.35 22.47
C VAL A 125 18.63 6.28 23.42
N LYS A 126 17.31 6.10 23.58
CA LYS A 126 16.49 6.89 24.52
C LYS A 126 17.00 6.73 25.95
N PHE A 127 17.36 5.50 26.33
CA PHE A 127 17.94 5.24 27.64
C PHE A 127 19.25 5.99 27.81
N CYS A 128 20.22 5.83 26.90
CA CYS A 128 21.53 6.47 27.00
C CYS A 128 21.48 8.00 26.99
N LEU A 129 20.66 8.60 26.11
CA LEU A 129 20.64 10.05 25.90
C LEU A 129 19.67 10.81 26.82
N ILE A 130 18.59 10.18 27.27
CA ILE A 130 17.51 10.88 27.99
C ILE A 130 17.28 10.28 29.37
N GLU A 131 16.97 8.97 29.45
CA GLU A 131 16.55 8.38 30.72
C GLU A 131 17.72 8.21 31.70
N PHE A 132 18.90 7.81 31.22
CA PHE A 132 20.09 7.61 32.04
C PHE A 132 20.57 8.92 32.67
N PRO A 133 20.77 10.03 31.92
CA PRO A 133 21.10 11.32 32.53
C PRO A 133 20.04 11.80 33.53
N LYS A 134 18.75 11.66 33.19
CA LYS A 134 17.65 12.05 34.07
C LYS A 134 17.62 11.21 35.36
N ARG A 135 17.84 9.90 35.27
CA ARG A 135 17.93 9.01 36.44
C ARG A 135 19.14 9.37 37.28
N MET A 136 20.30 9.61 36.66
CA MET A 136 21.53 10.01 37.34
C MET A 136 21.36 11.32 38.11
N ILE A 137 20.78 12.36 37.51
CA ILE A 137 20.51 13.65 38.17
C ILE A 137 19.51 13.51 39.34
N ASN A 138 18.57 12.56 39.26
CA ASN A 138 17.58 12.32 40.31
C ASN A 138 18.09 11.44 41.46
N ILE A 139 19.32 10.91 41.39
CA ILE A 139 19.94 10.21 42.53
C ILE A 139 20.09 11.20 43.70
N PRO A 140 19.62 10.87 44.92
CA PRO A 140 19.58 11.81 46.04
C PRO A 140 20.92 12.45 46.40
N ALA A 141 22.03 11.71 46.24
CA ALA A 141 23.38 12.23 46.48
C ALA A 141 23.78 13.28 45.43
N ILE A 142 23.57 12.97 44.14
CA ILE A 142 23.88 13.88 43.03
C ILE A 142 22.98 15.12 43.10
N ARG A 143 21.69 14.95 43.38
CA ARG A 143 20.77 16.07 43.57
C ARG A 143 21.21 16.98 44.73
N ARG A 144 21.65 16.42 45.86
CA ARG A 144 22.18 17.21 46.99
C ARG A 144 23.41 18.03 46.61
N VAL A 145 24.33 17.46 45.84
CA VAL A 145 25.50 18.17 45.32
C VAL A 145 25.08 19.26 44.32
N LEU A 146 24.23 18.95 43.35
CA LEU A 146 23.74 19.91 42.35
C LEU A 146 22.93 21.06 42.97
N GLN A 147 22.20 20.79 44.06
CA GLN A 147 21.43 21.77 44.81
C GLN A 147 22.26 22.47 45.90
N SER A 148 23.54 22.13 46.09
CA SER A 148 24.40 22.83 47.03
C SER A 148 24.56 24.31 46.60
N ALA A 149 24.71 25.20 47.59
CA ALA A 149 24.94 26.62 47.34
C ALA A 149 26.12 26.90 46.39
N PRO A 150 27.31 26.26 46.53
CA PRO A 150 28.43 26.52 45.63
C PRO A 150 28.16 26.07 44.18
N VAL A 151 27.50 24.93 43.98
CA VAL A 151 27.18 24.45 42.62
C VAL A 151 26.12 25.32 41.95
N ARG A 152 25.07 25.74 42.68
CA ARG A 152 24.07 26.69 42.16
C ARG A 152 24.65 28.07 41.88
N PHE A 153 25.63 28.50 42.67
CA PHE A 153 26.35 29.74 42.42
C PHE A 153 27.22 29.62 41.16
N GLY A 154 28.02 28.57 41.03
CA GLY A 154 28.85 28.30 39.85
C GLY A 154 28.03 28.10 38.57
N TYR A 155 26.88 27.44 38.65
CA TYR A 155 26.00 27.28 37.49
C TYR A 155 25.44 28.63 37.00
N ARG A 156 25.01 29.49 37.92
CA ARG A 156 24.48 30.83 37.58
C ARG A 156 25.55 31.80 37.10
N LEU A 157 26.76 31.73 37.67
CA LEU A 157 27.84 32.67 37.37
C LEU A 157 28.69 32.23 36.18
N ALA A 158 28.89 30.92 35.97
CA ALA A 158 29.80 30.41 34.94
C ALA A 158 29.07 29.64 33.85
N VAL A 159 28.37 28.55 34.19
CA VAL A 159 27.86 27.59 33.20
C VAL A 159 26.75 28.18 32.32
N LYS A 160 25.72 28.78 32.92
CA LYS A 160 24.60 29.37 32.17
C LYS A 160 25.08 30.52 31.27
N PRO A 161 25.85 31.52 31.75
CA PRO A 161 26.40 32.56 30.89
C PRO A 161 27.35 32.04 29.81
N ALA A 162 28.16 31.02 30.09
CA ALA A 162 29.05 30.42 29.09
C ALA A 162 28.26 29.79 27.93
N MET A 163 27.16 29.10 28.24
CA MET A 163 26.28 28.53 27.22
C MET A 163 25.68 29.61 26.31
N PHE A 164 25.13 30.69 26.88
CA PHE A 164 24.59 31.81 26.08
C PHE A 164 25.68 32.54 25.29
N THR A 165 26.88 32.68 25.86
CA THR A 165 28.03 33.27 25.17
C THR A 165 28.46 32.42 23.98
N ALA A 166 28.57 31.11 24.14
CA ALA A 166 28.93 30.19 23.07
C ALA A 166 27.91 30.24 21.92
N VAL A 167 26.61 30.25 22.24
CA VAL A 167 25.54 30.39 21.24
C VAL A 167 25.63 31.75 20.54
N PHE A 168 25.78 32.85 21.29
CA PHE A 168 25.89 34.20 20.73
C PHE A 168 27.09 34.32 19.78
N CYS A 169 28.27 33.88 20.21
CA CYS A 169 29.48 33.90 19.38
C CYS A 169 29.32 33.06 18.11
N ALA A 170 28.73 31.86 18.21
CA ALA A 170 28.48 31.00 17.07
C ALA A 170 27.50 31.62 16.06
N VAL A 171 26.44 32.26 16.55
CA VAL A 171 25.43 32.94 15.71
C VAL A 171 26.03 34.15 15.01
N VAL A 172 26.74 35.01 15.74
CA VAL A 172 27.38 36.22 15.19
C VAL A 172 28.43 35.85 14.15
N SER A 173 29.32 34.88 14.42
CA SER A 173 30.32 34.44 13.43
C SER A 173 29.70 33.89 12.14
N ARG A 174 28.43 33.48 12.17
CA ARG A 174 27.72 32.89 11.03
C ARG A 174 26.84 33.89 10.28
N LEU A 175 26.31 34.92 10.96
CA LEU A 175 25.47 35.96 10.37
C LEU A 175 26.27 37.17 9.88
N LEU A 176 27.28 37.59 10.64
CA LEU A 176 28.22 38.63 10.27
C LEU A 176 29.44 37.90 9.71
N ALA A 177 29.64 38.01 8.39
CA ALA A 177 30.70 37.38 7.58
C ALA A 177 31.99 37.10 8.37
N PRO A 178 32.69 35.97 8.10
CA PRO A 178 33.38 35.14 9.11
C PRO A 178 34.15 35.96 10.16
N TRP A 179 33.42 36.44 11.16
CA TRP A 179 34.00 37.24 12.22
C TRP A 179 34.77 36.31 13.14
N GLN A 180 36.08 36.52 13.20
CA GLN A 180 36.97 35.76 14.08
C GLN A 180 36.99 36.42 15.45
N TRP A 181 36.54 35.67 16.46
CA TRP A 181 36.54 36.15 17.84
C TRP A 181 37.95 36.12 18.42
N SER A 182 38.43 37.26 18.92
CA SER A 182 39.59 37.27 19.82
C SER A 182 39.21 36.71 21.19
N THR A 183 40.17 36.14 21.91
CA THR A 183 39.98 35.67 23.29
C THR A 183 39.43 36.75 24.21
N GLY A 184 39.91 38.00 24.06
CA GLY A 184 39.38 39.17 24.77
C GLY A 184 37.94 39.51 24.39
N GLY A 185 37.56 39.35 23.12
CA GLY A 185 36.18 39.53 22.65
C GLY A 185 35.22 38.54 23.27
N VAL A 186 35.56 37.24 23.27
CA VAL A 186 34.74 36.19 23.92
C VAL A 186 34.62 36.44 25.43
N ALA A 187 35.72 36.81 26.10
CA ALA A 187 35.72 37.12 27.53
C ALA A 187 34.83 38.33 27.85
N THR A 188 34.83 39.35 27.00
CA THR A 188 33.97 40.53 27.17
C THR A 188 32.49 40.14 27.04
N VAL A 189 32.13 39.41 25.99
CA VAL A 189 30.75 38.91 25.80
C VAL A 189 30.33 38.03 26.98
N PHE A 190 31.23 37.16 27.45
CA PHE A 190 30.97 36.33 28.63
C PHE A 190 30.64 37.18 29.86
N CYS A 191 31.50 38.15 30.21
CA CYS A 191 31.27 39.05 31.33
C CYS A 191 29.96 39.84 31.18
N SER A 192 29.65 40.32 29.97
CA SER A 192 28.37 40.97 29.68
C SER A 192 27.18 40.03 29.91
N MET A 193 27.25 38.77 29.46
CA MET A 193 26.21 37.77 29.68
C MET A 193 26.05 37.41 31.16
N VAL A 194 27.15 37.37 31.93
CA VAL A 194 27.10 37.17 33.39
C VAL A 194 26.30 38.29 34.06
N LEU A 195 26.55 39.55 33.68
CA LEU A 195 25.85 40.71 34.24
C LEU A 195 24.38 40.73 33.83
N VAL A 196 24.09 40.54 32.54
CA VAL A 196 22.73 40.59 32.00
C VAL A 196 21.87 39.47 32.60
N LEU A 197 22.32 38.21 32.52
CA LEU A 197 21.53 37.05 32.94
C LEU A 197 21.33 36.93 34.46
N ASN A 198 22.19 37.53 35.27
CA ASN A 198 22.07 37.53 36.73
C ASN A 198 21.40 38.79 37.30
N SER A 199 21.23 39.85 36.49
CA SER A 199 20.46 41.04 36.85
C SER A 199 18.99 40.69 37.18
N ARG A 200 18.29 41.59 37.88
CA ARG A 200 16.84 41.42 38.16
C ARG A 200 16.05 41.36 36.85
N LEU A 201 16.27 42.34 35.96
CA LEU A 201 15.64 42.41 34.65
C LEU A 201 15.90 41.16 33.80
N GLY A 202 17.14 40.66 33.75
CA GLY A 202 17.45 39.47 32.95
C GLY A 202 16.83 38.17 33.48
N ARG A 203 16.57 38.07 34.78
CA ARG A 203 15.85 36.94 35.36
C ARG A 203 14.35 37.00 35.06
N ASP A 204 13.73 38.15 35.26
CA ASP A 204 12.32 38.37 34.98
C ASP A 204 12.02 38.18 33.48
N MET A 205 12.87 38.72 32.61
CA MET A 205 12.79 38.49 31.16
C MET A 205 13.01 37.02 30.78
N GLY A 206 13.87 36.30 31.52
CA GLY A 206 14.11 34.88 31.32
C GLY A 206 12.87 34.04 31.64
N GLU A 207 12.17 34.35 32.74
CA GLU A 207 10.92 33.69 33.14
C GLU A 207 9.79 33.94 32.14
N ILE A 208 9.58 35.21 31.76
CA ILE A 208 8.60 35.59 30.73
C ILE A 208 8.91 34.91 29.39
N ALA A 209 10.18 34.87 28.98
CA ALA A 209 10.57 34.21 27.74
C ALA A 209 10.31 32.69 27.78
N THR A 210 10.53 32.03 28.93
CA THR A 210 10.22 30.61 29.07
C THR A 210 8.73 30.32 29.07
N GLU A 211 7.91 31.12 29.76
CA GLU A 211 6.46 30.99 29.75
C GLU A 211 5.91 31.24 28.34
N TRP A 212 6.34 32.32 27.69
CA TRP A 212 5.97 32.62 26.31
C TRP A 212 6.38 31.51 25.33
N LEU A 213 7.56 30.91 25.49
CA LEU A 213 8.01 29.80 24.65
C LEU A 213 7.14 28.56 24.83
N LEU A 214 6.79 28.21 26.07
CA LEU A 214 5.91 27.08 26.37
C LEU A 214 4.50 27.30 25.80
N GLU A 215 3.95 28.49 26.02
CA GLU A 215 2.64 28.87 25.45
C GLU A 215 2.67 28.91 23.92
N ALA A 216 3.74 29.44 23.31
CA ALA A 216 3.89 29.45 21.87
C ALA A 216 3.97 28.02 21.32
N LEU A 217 4.70 27.12 21.99
CA LEU A 217 4.76 25.70 21.60
C LEU A 217 3.39 25.01 21.70
N GLU A 218 2.60 25.31 22.73
CA GLU A 218 1.24 24.79 22.87
C GLU A 218 0.29 25.37 21.82
N ARG A 219 0.32 26.69 21.58
CA ARG A 219 -0.52 27.37 20.58
C ARG A 219 -0.17 27.00 19.14
N VAL A 220 1.11 26.82 18.83
CA VAL A 220 1.61 26.34 17.52
C VAL A 220 1.31 24.84 17.31
N GLY A 221 0.59 24.20 18.25
CA GLY A 221 0.13 22.83 18.15
C GLY A 221 -0.73 22.51 16.93
N ILE A 222 -1.33 21.32 16.96
CA ILE A 222 -1.99 20.66 15.83
C ILE A 222 -3.04 21.56 15.14
N GLN A 223 -3.71 22.46 15.88
CA GLN A 223 -4.73 23.36 15.33
C GLN A 223 -4.16 24.40 14.37
N SER A 224 -3.02 25.04 14.69
CA SER A 224 -2.37 26.00 13.80
C SER A 224 -1.82 25.32 12.55
N LEU A 225 -1.26 24.12 12.69
CA LEU A 225 -0.84 23.30 11.55
C LEU A 225 -2.01 22.92 10.64
N LEU A 226 -3.17 22.57 11.22
CA LEU A 226 -4.37 22.25 10.45
C LEU A 226 -4.97 23.49 9.76
N ALA A 227 -4.93 24.65 10.40
CA ALA A 227 -5.36 25.92 9.80
C ALA A 227 -4.46 26.30 8.62
N LEU A 228 -3.13 26.20 8.81
CA LEU A 228 -2.15 26.41 7.74
C LEU A 228 -2.37 25.43 6.59
N PHE A 229 -2.56 24.14 6.89
CA PHE A 229 -2.85 23.11 5.89
C PHE A 229 -4.09 23.46 5.05
N ARG A 230 -5.20 23.84 5.68
CA ARG A 230 -6.42 24.23 4.98
C ARG A 230 -6.22 25.47 4.12
N TRP A 231 -5.56 26.49 4.66
CA TRP A 231 -5.25 27.72 3.91
C TRP A 231 -4.40 27.44 2.68
N VAL A 232 -3.33 26.62 2.82
CA VAL A 232 -2.49 26.21 1.69
C VAL A 232 -3.33 25.48 0.63
N MET A 233 -4.15 24.49 1.02
CA MET A 233 -5.00 23.77 0.07
C MET A 233 -5.96 24.69 -0.68
N GLU A 234 -6.54 25.67 0.00
CA GLU A 234 -7.48 26.63 -0.59
C GLU A 234 -6.79 27.56 -1.60
N VAL A 235 -5.58 28.03 -1.30
CA VAL A 235 -4.78 28.84 -2.23
C VAL A 235 -4.46 28.04 -3.50
N PHE A 236 -3.94 26.82 -3.37
CA PHE A 236 -3.58 26.01 -4.53
C PHE A 236 -4.79 25.56 -5.34
N ARG A 237 -5.90 25.18 -4.68
CA ARG A 237 -7.16 24.89 -5.35
C ARG A 237 -7.66 26.09 -6.14
N SER A 238 -7.65 27.27 -5.52
CA SER A 238 -8.06 28.51 -6.18
C SER A 238 -7.19 28.85 -7.38
N ALA A 239 -5.88 28.59 -7.31
CA ALA A 239 -4.96 28.77 -8.43
C ALA A 239 -5.27 27.83 -9.61
N VAL A 240 -5.47 26.53 -9.34
CA VAL A 240 -5.84 25.55 -10.37
C VAL A 240 -7.21 25.88 -10.98
N ASP A 241 -8.19 26.22 -10.14
CA ASP A 241 -9.52 26.64 -10.59
C ASP A 241 -9.46 27.91 -11.46
N ALA A 242 -8.57 28.86 -11.16
CA ALA A 242 -8.35 30.04 -11.98
C ALA A 242 -7.76 29.70 -13.36
N VAL A 243 -6.79 28.79 -13.42
CA VAL A 243 -6.25 28.27 -14.69
C VAL A 243 -7.34 27.57 -15.49
N ASP A 244 -8.14 26.72 -14.86
CA ASP A 244 -9.23 26.01 -15.54
C ASP A 244 -10.31 26.98 -16.06
N ARG A 245 -10.65 28.03 -15.30
CA ARG A 245 -11.55 29.09 -15.76
C ARG A 245 -10.98 29.84 -16.96
N LEU A 246 -9.68 30.14 -16.96
CA LEU A 246 -9.03 30.80 -18.10
C LEU A 246 -9.08 29.92 -19.35
N LEU A 247 -8.74 28.63 -19.21
CA LEU A 247 -8.81 27.67 -20.31
C LEU A 247 -10.25 27.52 -20.82
N TYR A 248 -11.23 27.48 -19.92
CA TYR A 248 -12.65 27.40 -20.27
C TYR A 248 -13.15 28.66 -20.98
N ALA A 249 -12.75 29.86 -20.53
CA ALA A 249 -13.12 31.11 -21.18
C ALA A 249 -12.61 31.18 -22.63
N MET A 250 -11.39 30.69 -22.86
CA MET A 250 -10.82 30.57 -24.20
C MET A 250 -11.51 29.48 -25.04
N ASP A 251 -11.83 28.32 -24.45
CA ASP A 251 -12.63 27.27 -25.10
C ASP A 251 -14.00 27.83 -25.57
N GLU A 252 -14.65 28.63 -24.73
CA GLU A 252 -15.96 29.24 -25.05
C GLU A 252 -15.87 30.37 -26.08
N TRP A 253 -14.77 31.13 -26.10
CA TRP A 253 -14.52 32.14 -27.13
C TRP A 253 -14.29 31.53 -28.52
N LEU A 254 -13.55 30.42 -28.58
CA LEU A 254 -13.25 29.69 -29.81
C LEU A 254 -14.42 28.82 -30.31
N ARG A 255 -15.44 28.60 -29.48
CA ARG A 255 -16.61 27.82 -29.87
C ARG A 255 -17.38 28.52 -30.99
N PHE A 256 -17.86 27.75 -31.97
CA PHE A 256 -18.69 28.27 -33.05
C PHE A 256 -20.05 28.71 -32.53
N ARG A 257 -20.48 29.93 -32.87
CA ARG A 257 -21.81 30.46 -32.52
C ARG A 257 -22.66 30.64 -33.78
N THR A 258 -23.96 30.39 -33.65
CA THR A 258 -24.92 30.59 -34.74
C THR A 258 -25.05 32.08 -35.07
N GLY A 259 -24.82 32.46 -36.32
CA GLY A 259 -24.87 33.86 -36.79
C GLY A 259 -23.51 34.57 -36.94
N GLU A 260 -22.38 33.88 -36.78
CA GLU A 260 -21.05 34.47 -36.97
C GLU A 260 -20.72 34.74 -38.45
N HIS A 261 -20.07 35.87 -38.72
CA HIS A 261 -19.63 36.24 -40.07
C HIS A 261 -18.55 35.27 -40.59
N GLY A 262 -18.58 34.96 -41.90
CA GLY A 262 -17.65 34.01 -42.55
C GLY A 262 -16.15 34.17 -42.22
N PRO A 263 -15.59 35.40 -42.12
CA PRO A 263 -14.19 35.59 -41.74
C PRO A 263 -13.87 35.11 -40.31
N MET A 264 -14.79 35.30 -39.37
CA MET A 264 -14.61 34.87 -37.97
C MET A 264 -14.59 33.34 -37.86
N LEU A 265 -15.45 32.67 -38.65
CA LEU A 265 -15.45 31.21 -38.77
C LEU A 265 -14.10 30.68 -39.29
N ALA A 266 -13.52 31.33 -40.30
CA ALA A 266 -12.21 30.96 -40.84
C ALA A 266 -11.09 31.13 -39.80
N VAL A 267 -11.06 32.27 -39.10
CA VAL A 267 -10.09 32.53 -38.02
C VAL A 267 -10.20 31.49 -36.90
N LYS A 268 -11.42 31.20 -36.41
CA LYS A 268 -11.63 30.18 -35.39
C LYS A 268 -11.18 28.79 -35.85
N THR A 269 -11.49 28.42 -37.09
CA THR A 269 -11.08 27.13 -37.66
C THR A 269 -9.55 26.98 -37.70
N LEU A 270 -8.82 28.07 -37.97
CA LEU A 270 -7.36 28.07 -37.95
C LEU A 270 -6.79 28.02 -36.51
N LEU A 271 -7.43 28.73 -35.57
CA LEU A 271 -6.96 28.83 -34.19
C LEU A 271 -7.28 27.60 -33.34
N ILE A 272 -8.40 26.92 -33.57
CA ILE A 272 -8.85 25.77 -32.75
C ILE A 272 -7.79 24.65 -32.67
N PRO A 273 -7.16 24.18 -33.77
CA PRO A 273 -6.12 23.16 -33.69
C PRO A 273 -4.92 23.60 -32.84
N GLY A 274 -4.44 24.84 -33.02
CA GLY A 274 -3.34 25.39 -32.23
C GLY A 274 -3.71 25.55 -30.76
N TRP A 275 -4.94 26.01 -30.48
CA TRP A 275 -5.46 26.14 -29.12
C TRP A 275 -5.58 24.79 -28.42
N LEU A 276 -6.01 23.72 -29.11
CA LEU A 276 -6.07 22.38 -28.52
C LEU A 276 -4.69 21.92 -28.01
N VAL A 277 -3.63 22.22 -28.76
CA VAL A 277 -2.24 21.95 -28.34
C VAL A 277 -1.85 22.80 -27.14
N ILE A 278 -2.14 24.10 -27.16
CA ILE A 278 -1.83 25.01 -26.05
C ILE A 278 -2.58 24.60 -24.78
N ARG A 279 -3.90 24.37 -24.87
CA ARG A 279 -4.74 23.90 -23.76
C ARG A 279 -4.19 22.62 -23.15
N TYR A 280 -3.73 21.69 -24.00
CA TYR A 280 -3.09 20.46 -23.55
C TYR A 280 -1.76 20.74 -22.84
N LEU A 281 -0.88 21.53 -23.43
CA LEU A 281 0.43 21.86 -22.86
C LEU A 281 0.29 22.57 -21.50
N VAL A 282 -0.67 23.49 -21.38
CA VAL A 282 -0.95 24.20 -20.11
C VAL A 282 -1.43 23.21 -19.06
N ARG A 283 -2.39 22.32 -19.37
CA ARG A 283 -2.88 21.31 -18.41
C ARG A 283 -1.78 20.34 -18.00
N PHE A 284 -0.98 19.89 -18.95
CA PHE A 284 0.19 19.06 -18.69
C PHE A 284 1.19 19.78 -17.78
N ALA A 285 1.60 21.01 -18.12
CA ALA A 285 2.55 21.76 -17.33
C ALA A 285 2.03 22.04 -15.91
N VAL A 286 0.80 22.52 -15.77
CA VAL A 286 0.23 22.89 -14.47
C VAL A 286 -0.02 21.65 -13.60
N ASN A 287 -0.74 20.64 -14.10
CA ASN A 287 -1.16 19.51 -13.28
C ASN A 287 -0.03 18.49 -13.03
N LEU A 288 0.87 18.32 -13.99
CA LEU A 288 1.93 17.32 -13.90
C LEU A 288 3.27 17.89 -13.42
N LEU A 289 3.69 19.02 -13.99
CA LEU A 289 5.06 19.50 -13.80
C LEU A 289 5.16 20.52 -12.66
N ILE A 290 4.19 21.43 -12.53
CA ILE A 290 4.27 22.59 -11.65
C ILE A 290 3.58 22.33 -10.31
N GLU A 291 2.29 21.95 -10.33
CA GLU A 291 1.51 21.80 -9.10
C GLU A 291 2.16 20.84 -8.09
N PRO A 292 2.64 19.63 -8.48
CA PRO A 292 3.26 18.72 -7.52
C PRO A 292 4.59 19.21 -6.94
N GLN A 293 5.24 20.19 -7.57
CA GLN A 293 6.53 20.71 -7.12
C GLN A 293 6.39 21.90 -6.18
N ILE A 294 5.41 22.77 -6.43
CA ILE A 294 5.24 24.01 -5.67
C ILE A 294 4.28 23.82 -4.50
N ASN A 295 3.26 22.96 -4.67
CA ASN A 295 2.30 22.71 -3.60
C ASN A 295 2.94 21.88 -2.49
N PRO A 296 3.19 22.43 -1.28
CA PRO A 296 3.94 21.73 -0.24
C PRO A 296 3.20 20.49 0.30
N ILE A 297 1.88 20.42 0.07
CA ILE A 297 1.05 19.27 0.46
C ILE A 297 1.13 18.16 -0.59
N LYS A 298 1.20 18.52 -1.88
CA LYS A 298 1.40 17.56 -2.99
C LYS A 298 2.88 17.30 -3.29
N HIS A 299 3.78 18.02 -2.65
CA HIS A 299 5.22 17.85 -2.78
C HIS A 299 5.63 16.54 -2.10
N PHE A 300 5.62 15.45 -2.87
CA PHE A 300 6.04 14.15 -2.39
C PHE A 300 7.55 14.13 -2.12
N PRO A 301 8.04 13.39 -1.11
CA PRO A 301 9.47 13.25 -0.86
C PRO A 301 10.26 12.80 -2.10
N ILE A 302 9.64 11.98 -2.96
CA ILE A 302 10.25 11.54 -4.22
C ILE A 302 10.53 12.70 -5.18
N VAL A 303 9.74 13.79 -5.16
CA VAL A 303 9.97 14.98 -5.98
C VAL A 303 11.23 15.71 -5.50
N THR A 304 11.45 15.84 -4.19
CA THR A 304 12.70 16.40 -3.64
C THR A 304 13.89 15.51 -3.97
N VAL A 305 13.74 14.19 -3.78
CA VAL A 305 14.82 13.23 -4.08
C VAL A 305 15.19 13.31 -5.56
N SER A 306 14.20 13.35 -6.45
CA SER A 306 14.41 13.48 -7.89
C SER A 306 15.09 14.81 -8.24
N HIS A 307 14.69 15.93 -7.64
CA HIS A 307 15.40 17.21 -7.79
C HIS A 307 16.87 17.07 -7.40
N LYS A 308 17.16 16.52 -6.22
CA LYS A 308 18.53 16.37 -5.72
C LYS A 308 19.38 15.47 -6.60
N ILE A 309 18.79 14.41 -7.15
CA ILE A 309 19.45 13.49 -8.09
C ILE A 309 19.70 14.16 -9.44
N LEU A 310 18.78 15.00 -9.95
CA LEU A 310 18.86 15.55 -11.30
C LEU A 310 19.65 16.86 -11.42
N LEU A 311 19.65 17.72 -10.39
CA LEU A 311 20.42 18.99 -10.36
C LEU A 311 21.89 18.88 -10.84
N PRO A 312 22.66 17.84 -10.49
CA PRO A 312 24.07 17.69 -10.89
C PRO A 312 24.24 17.40 -12.38
N PHE A 313 23.18 17.00 -13.08
CA PHE A 313 23.21 16.73 -14.52
C PHE A 313 23.04 17.99 -15.37
N ILE A 314 22.77 19.16 -14.75
CA ILE A 314 22.64 20.44 -15.47
C ILE A 314 23.86 20.75 -16.33
N PRO A 315 25.12 20.66 -15.84
CA PRO A 315 26.28 20.96 -16.67
C PRO A 315 26.44 20.01 -17.85
N ALA A 316 26.11 18.72 -17.68
CA ALA A 316 26.19 17.73 -18.74
C ALA A 316 25.17 18.01 -19.85
N LEU A 317 23.90 18.26 -19.47
CA LEU A 317 22.84 18.63 -20.42
C LEU A 317 23.13 19.98 -21.08
N ALA A 318 23.61 20.97 -20.32
CA ALA A 318 24.00 22.27 -20.84
C ALA A 318 25.14 22.13 -21.85
N GLY A 319 26.15 21.29 -21.59
CA GLY A 319 27.24 21.02 -22.52
C GLY A 319 26.75 20.44 -23.86
N PHE A 320 25.72 19.59 -23.85
CA PHE A 320 25.08 19.14 -25.07
C PHE A 320 24.32 20.27 -25.78
N LEU A 321 23.56 21.08 -25.03
CA LEU A 321 22.79 22.19 -25.60
C LEU A 321 23.70 23.30 -26.16
N THR A 322 24.91 23.49 -25.63
CA THR A 322 25.87 24.46 -26.18
C THR A 322 26.31 24.17 -27.61
N LEU A 323 26.00 22.99 -28.16
CA LEU A 323 26.20 22.67 -29.58
C LEU A 323 25.24 23.45 -30.50
N THR A 324 24.11 23.95 -29.99
CA THR A 324 23.07 24.62 -30.79
C THR A 324 22.69 26.00 -30.30
N MET A 325 23.08 26.40 -29.08
CA MET A 325 22.76 27.71 -28.49
C MET A 325 23.93 28.25 -27.65
N ASP A 326 23.88 29.55 -27.31
CA ASP A 326 24.91 30.16 -26.47
C ASP A 326 24.91 29.59 -25.04
N LYS A 327 26.04 29.77 -24.33
CA LYS A 327 26.26 29.18 -23.01
C LYS A 327 25.21 29.60 -21.98
N ALA A 328 24.77 30.86 -21.97
CA ALA A 328 23.80 31.31 -20.98
C ALA A 328 22.43 30.66 -21.24
N THR A 329 21.98 30.67 -22.50
CA THR A 329 20.72 30.03 -22.90
C THR A 329 20.75 28.52 -22.72
N ALA A 330 21.89 27.86 -22.98
CA ALA A 330 22.07 26.43 -22.77
C ALA A 330 21.96 26.04 -21.29
N TYR A 331 22.62 26.78 -20.39
CA TYR A 331 22.53 26.54 -18.95
C TYR A 331 21.13 26.83 -18.41
N LEU A 332 20.50 27.93 -18.85
CA LEU A 332 19.13 28.26 -18.46
C LEU A 332 18.13 27.21 -18.94
N SER A 333 18.27 26.74 -20.18
CA SER A 333 17.42 25.69 -20.77
C SER A 333 17.62 24.35 -20.05
N ALA A 334 18.87 23.95 -19.82
CA ALA A 334 19.20 22.73 -19.08
C ALA A 334 18.64 22.76 -17.65
N ALA A 335 18.81 23.89 -16.95
CA ALA A 335 18.26 24.09 -15.61
C ALA A 335 16.73 24.02 -15.61
N THR A 336 16.07 24.63 -16.61
CA THR A 336 14.61 24.62 -16.74
C THR A 336 14.09 23.22 -17.03
N ILE A 337 14.71 22.48 -17.96
CA ILE A 337 14.35 21.10 -18.27
C ILE A 337 14.50 20.21 -17.03
N ILE A 338 15.63 20.31 -16.34
CA ILE A 338 15.90 19.51 -15.13
C ILE A 338 14.97 19.88 -13.97
N ALA A 339 14.60 21.15 -13.84
CA ALA A 339 13.63 21.58 -12.83
C ALA A 339 12.21 21.05 -13.10
N LEU A 340 11.82 20.81 -14.36
CA LEU A 340 10.47 20.35 -14.71
C LEU A 340 10.28 18.83 -14.56
N ILE A 341 11.34 18.02 -14.70
CA ILE A 341 11.27 16.55 -14.66
C ILE A 341 10.74 15.98 -13.32
N PRO A 342 11.16 16.47 -12.13
CA PRO A 342 10.77 15.89 -10.84
C PRO A 342 9.26 15.80 -10.58
N GLY A 343 8.48 16.75 -11.08
CA GLY A 343 7.01 16.73 -11.01
C GLY A 343 6.43 15.48 -11.67
N ALA A 344 6.97 15.12 -12.84
CA ALA A 344 6.60 13.88 -13.54
C ALA A 344 6.97 12.62 -12.73
N CYS A 345 8.12 12.60 -12.04
CA CYS A 345 8.49 11.49 -11.17
C CYS A 345 7.52 11.33 -9.98
N GLY A 346 7.12 12.44 -9.35
CA GLY A 346 6.13 12.44 -8.28
C GLY A 346 4.77 11.91 -8.73
N PHE A 347 4.27 12.42 -9.85
CA PHE A 347 3.06 11.92 -10.46
C PHE A 347 3.16 10.43 -10.83
N LEU A 348 4.29 9.99 -11.37
CA LEU A 348 4.50 8.59 -11.74
C LEU A 348 4.40 7.64 -10.55
N VAL A 349 5.02 7.98 -9.43
CA VAL A 349 4.88 7.16 -8.22
C VAL A 349 3.43 7.13 -7.71
N TRP A 350 2.74 8.27 -7.74
CA TRP A 350 1.34 8.35 -7.33
C TRP A 350 0.44 7.50 -8.24
N GLU A 351 0.56 7.68 -9.55
CA GLU A 351 -0.22 6.98 -10.57
C GLU A 351 0.02 5.46 -10.54
N LEU A 352 1.28 5.04 -10.36
CA LEU A 352 1.61 3.62 -10.19
C LEU A 352 0.95 3.02 -8.93
N ARG A 353 0.97 3.76 -7.81
CA ARG A 353 0.34 3.32 -6.56
C ARG A 353 -1.18 3.21 -6.71
N GLU A 354 -1.82 4.17 -7.37
CA GLU A 354 -3.27 4.17 -7.54
C GLU A 354 -3.72 3.09 -8.54
N ASN A 355 -2.98 2.92 -9.64
CA ASN A 355 -3.21 1.82 -10.57
C ASN A 355 -3.04 0.46 -9.88
N TRP A 356 -2.01 0.28 -9.05
CA TRP A 356 -1.87 -0.94 -8.24
C TRP A 356 -3.09 -1.21 -7.35
N ARG A 357 -3.67 -0.18 -6.71
CA ARG A 357 -4.89 -0.31 -5.90
C ARG A 357 -6.08 -0.76 -6.73
N LEU A 358 -6.25 -0.22 -7.94
CA LEU A 358 -7.31 -0.64 -8.86
C LEU A 358 -7.17 -2.13 -9.24
N TYR A 359 -5.96 -2.59 -9.54
CA TYR A 359 -5.70 -4.00 -9.82
C TYR A 359 -5.88 -4.88 -8.58
N GLN A 360 -5.47 -4.41 -7.39
CA GLN A 360 -5.68 -5.13 -6.13
C GLN A 360 -7.17 -5.28 -5.78
N ALA A 361 -7.97 -4.23 -5.98
CA ALA A 361 -9.39 -4.20 -5.62
C ALA A 361 -10.23 -5.23 -6.41
N ASN A 362 -9.89 -5.50 -7.67
CA ASN A 362 -10.60 -6.51 -8.47
C ASN A 362 -9.99 -7.91 -8.34
N ARG A 363 -9.03 -8.12 -7.44
CA ARG A 363 -8.59 -9.49 -7.16
C ARG A 363 -9.73 -10.24 -6.49
N PRO A 364 -10.03 -11.47 -6.94
CA PRO A 364 -11.05 -12.28 -6.31
C PRO A 364 -10.64 -12.53 -4.86
N LYS A 365 -11.41 -11.95 -3.91
CA LYS A 365 -11.21 -12.15 -2.46
C LYS A 365 -11.56 -13.57 -2.03
N LYS A 366 -12.40 -14.23 -2.82
CA LYS A 366 -12.77 -15.64 -2.67
C LYS A 366 -12.27 -16.41 -3.90
N PRO A 367 -11.81 -17.65 -3.73
CA PRO A 367 -11.51 -18.55 -4.85
C PRO A 367 -12.69 -18.63 -5.83
N HIS A 368 -12.39 -18.82 -7.11
CA HIS A 368 -13.44 -18.99 -8.10
C HIS A 368 -14.15 -20.34 -7.92
N PRO A 369 -15.47 -20.39 -8.10
CA PRO A 369 -16.21 -21.64 -8.11
C PRO A 369 -15.64 -22.60 -9.15
N THR A 370 -15.29 -23.80 -8.73
CA THR A 370 -14.63 -24.79 -9.57
C THR A 370 -15.57 -25.95 -9.85
N PRO A 371 -15.65 -26.45 -11.10
CA PRO A 371 -16.53 -27.54 -11.43
C PRO A 371 -16.08 -28.86 -10.79
N VAL A 372 -17.05 -29.64 -10.32
CA VAL A 372 -16.84 -30.94 -9.67
C VAL A 372 -16.57 -32.03 -10.71
N GLY A 373 -17.26 -32.00 -11.84
CA GLY A 373 -17.18 -33.03 -12.87
C GLY A 373 -17.24 -32.47 -14.30
N SER A 374 -17.33 -33.36 -15.29
CA SER A 374 -17.30 -33.03 -16.72
C SER A 374 -18.43 -32.11 -17.19
N HIS A 375 -19.51 -32.02 -16.42
CA HIS A 375 -20.71 -31.24 -16.76
C HIS A 375 -20.63 -29.77 -16.28
N GLY A 376 -19.52 -29.36 -15.66
CA GLY A 376 -19.31 -27.96 -15.28
C GLY A 376 -20.10 -27.48 -14.05
N GLU A 377 -20.81 -28.38 -13.36
CA GLU A 377 -21.58 -28.02 -12.16
C GLU A 377 -20.67 -27.87 -10.93
N THR A 378 -20.96 -26.86 -10.12
CA THR A 378 -20.34 -26.63 -8.80
C THR A 378 -21.10 -27.40 -7.72
N VAL A 379 -20.52 -27.56 -6.52
CA VAL A 379 -21.19 -28.24 -5.39
C VAL A 379 -22.54 -27.59 -5.07
N GLY A 380 -22.60 -26.25 -5.02
CA GLY A 380 -23.85 -25.53 -4.80
C GLY A 380 -24.90 -25.82 -5.87
N ARG A 381 -24.50 -25.87 -7.15
CA ARG A 381 -25.41 -26.23 -8.26
C ARG A 381 -25.84 -27.69 -8.25
N LEU A 382 -24.99 -28.62 -7.80
CA LEU A 382 -25.34 -30.04 -7.70
C LEU A 382 -26.48 -30.29 -6.70
N LEU A 383 -26.49 -29.55 -5.59
CA LEU A 383 -27.47 -29.69 -4.52
C LEU A 383 -28.73 -28.85 -4.75
N ARG A 384 -28.64 -27.69 -5.41
CA ARG A 384 -29.78 -26.77 -5.59
C ARG A 384 -30.67 -27.16 -6.78
N PRO A 385 -31.95 -27.53 -6.58
CA PRO A 385 -32.87 -27.79 -7.67
C PRO A 385 -33.05 -26.58 -8.59
N GLY A 386 -33.03 -26.78 -9.90
CA GLY A 386 -33.27 -25.73 -10.90
C GLY A 386 -33.37 -26.31 -12.31
N PHE A 387 -33.58 -25.46 -13.33
CA PHE A 387 -33.76 -25.94 -14.71
C PHE A 387 -32.49 -26.64 -15.23
N HIS A 388 -31.33 -25.98 -15.09
CA HIS A 388 -30.00 -26.49 -15.43
C HIS A 388 -29.12 -26.81 -14.19
N SER A 389 -29.75 -27.15 -13.06
CA SER A 389 -29.04 -27.51 -11.81
C SER A 389 -29.76 -28.62 -11.04
N GLY A 390 -29.21 -29.04 -9.91
CA GLY A 390 -29.85 -29.99 -8.99
C GLY A 390 -29.72 -31.43 -9.45
N THR A 391 -28.58 -31.80 -10.03
CA THR A 391 -28.33 -33.16 -10.52
C THR A 391 -28.53 -34.20 -9.41
N ILE A 392 -28.06 -33.95 -8.18
CA ILE A 392 -28.21 -34.89 -7.07
C ILE A 392 -29.70 -35.09 -6.69
N PRO A 393 -30.48 -34.03 -6.36
CA PRO A 393 -31.91 -34.17 -6.11
C PRO A 393 -32.69 -34.84 -7.25
N LYS A 394 -32.40 -34.48 -8.51
CA LYS A 394 -33.06 -35.06 -9.69
C LYS A 394 -32.76 -36.55 -9.84
N ARG A 395 -31.51 -36.97 -9.59
CA ARG A 395 -31.12 -38.39 -9.64
C ARG A 395 -31.82 -39.18 -8.54
N TYR A 396 -31.88 -38.67 -7.32
CA TYR A 396 -32.63 -39.30 -6.22
C TYR A 396 -34.15 -39.35 -6.46
N ALA A 397 -34.74 -38.33 -7.08
CA ALA A 397 -36.15 -38.36 -7.48
C ALA A 397 -36.44 -39.43 -8.54
N ARG A 398 -35.55 -39.56 -9.55
CA ARG A 398 -35.66 -40.61 -10.57
C ARG A 398 -35.44 -42.00 -9.99
N LEU A 399 -34.49 -42.16 -9.07
CA LEU A 399 -34.25 -43.40 -8.34
C LEU A 399 -35.50 -43.87 -7.58
N ARG A 400 -36.17 -42.97 -6.84
CA ARG A 400 -37.40 -43.29 -6.12
C ARG A 400 -38.54 -43.73 -7.04
N ARG A 401 -38.72 -43.05 -8.18
CA ARG A 401 -39.72 -43.45 -9.20
C ARG A 401 -39.39 -44.80 -9.82
N ALA A 402 -38.13 -45.02 -10.18
CA ALA A 402 -37.68 -46.29 -10.74
C ALA A 402 -37.88 -47.44 -9.74
N ALA A 403 -37.61 -47.21 -8.45
CA ALA A 403 -37.83 -48.19 -7.40
C ALA A 403 -39.32 -48.54 -7.24
N GLY A 404 -40.21 -47.53 -7.24
CA GLY A 404 -41.66 -47.75 -7.19
C GLY A 404 -42.20 -48.52 -8.41
N ASN A 405 -41.67 -48.25 -9.60
CA ASN A 405 -42.04 -49.01 -10.80
C ASN A 405 -41.46 -50.43 -10.77
N ALA A 406 -40.25 -50.61 -10.25
CA ALA A 406 -39.58 -51.90 -10.13
C ALA A 406 -40.28 -52.82 -9.12
N SER A 407 -40.82 -52.28 -8.02
CA SER A 407 -41.61 -53.08 -7.07
C SER A 407 -42.87 -53.66 -7.70
N THR A 408 -43.47 -52.97 -8.68
CA THR A 408 -44.68 -53.44 -9.37
C THR A 408 -44.36 -54.34 -10.57
N THR A 409 -43.25 -54.07 -11.29
CA THR A 409 -42.93 -54.74 -12.56
C THR A 409 -41.83 -55.81 -12.46
N GLY A 410 -41.12 -55.89 -11.33
CA GLY A 410 -39.96 -56.77 -11.12
C GLY A 410 -38.68 -56.33 -11.84
N LYS A 411 -38.70 -55.24 -12.61
CA LYS A 411 -37.57 -54.80 -13.45
C LYS A 411 -36.66 -53.81 -12.70
N TRP A 412 -35.57 -54.31 -12.12
CA TRP A 412 -34.62 -53.53 -11.30
C TRP A 412 -33.50 -52.82 -12.08
N GLU A 413 -33.46 -52.94 -13.41
CA GLU A 413 -32.38 -52.39 -14.22
C GLU A 413 -32.27 -50.86 -14.13
N ALA A 414 -33.40 -50.15 -14.20
CA ALA A 414 -33.43 -48.69 -14.08
C ALA A 414 -32.94 -48.21 -12.70
N VAL A 415 -33.21 -48.98 -11.64
CA VAL A 415 -32.71 -48.70 -10.28
C VAL A 415 -31.19 -48.80 -10.24
N ARG A 416 -30.62 -49.88 -10.79
CA ARG A 416 -29.16 -50.06 -10.87
C ARG A 416 -28.49 -48.93 -11.66
N ASN A 417 -29.05 -48.51 -12.78
CA ASN A 417 -28.50 -47.43 -13.60
C ASN A 417 -28.51 -46.08 -12.86
N HIS A 418 -29.54 -45.80 -12.05
CA HIS A 418 -29.57 -44.59 -11.22
C HIS A 418 -28.60 -44.65 -10.04
N LEU A 419 -28.41 -45.82 -9.42
CA LEU A 419 -27.39 -46.02 -8.37
C LEU A 419 -25.97 -45.84 -8.92
N LEU A 420 -25.67 -46.38 -10.11
CA LEU A 420 -24.38 -46.19 -10.78
C LEU A 420 -24.12 -44.70 -11.07
N ALA A 421 -25.12 -43.99 -11.60
CA ALA A 421 -24.98 -42.56 -11.87
C ALA A 421 -24.74 -41.72 -10.60
N ILE A 422 -25.31 -42.12 -9.44
CA ILE A 422 -25.02 -41.46 -8.16
C ILE A 422 -23.58 -41.76 -7.73
N ARG A 423 -23.12 -43.01 -7.89
CA ARG A 423 -21.74 -43.40 -7.57
C ARG A 423 -20.69 -42.67 -8.43
N ASP A 424 -21.01 -42.38 -9.70
CA ASP A 424 -20.14 -41.57 -10.57
C ASP A 424 -20.05 -40.10 -10.09
N ILE A 425 -21.14 -39.55 -9.55
CA ILE A 425 -21.15 -38.21 -8.93
C ILE A 425 -20.31 -38.23 -7.65
N GLU A 426 -20.45 -39.25 -6.81
CA GLU A 426 -19.64 -39.43 -5.59
C GLU A 426 -18.14 -39.53 -5.91
N LEU A 427 -17.77 -40.26 -6.98
CA LEU A 427 -16.40 -40.34 -7.45
C LEU A 427 -15.87 -38.97 -7.95
N SER A 428 -16.71 -38.20 -8.64
CA SER A 428 -16.36 -36.85 -9.09
C SER A 428 -16.18 -35.90 -7.91
N LEU A 429 -17.05 -35.97 -6.90
CA LEU A 429 -16.93 -35.22 -5.65
C LEU A 429 -15.66 -35.60 -4.88
N ARG A 430 -15.31 -36.89 -4.83
CA ARG A 430 -14.05 -37.34 -4.22
C ARG A 430 -12.84 -36.70 -4.90
N ARG A 431 -12.76 -36.77 -6.24
CA ARG A 431 -11.66 -36.15 -7.00
C ARG A 431 -11.61 -34.64 -6.79
N TYR A 432 -12.76 -33.99 -6.71
CA TYR A 432 -12.87 -32.57 -6.42
C TYR A 432 -12.32 -32.22 -5.03
N VAL A 433 -12.69 -32.97 -3.98
CA VAL A 433 -12.14 -32.75 -2.62
C VAL A 433 -10.63 -33.01 -2.58
N GLU A 434 -10.16 -34.08 -3.22
CA GLU A 434 -8.72 -34.37 -3.30
C GLU A 434 -7.95 -33.23 -4.01
N ARG A 435 -8.54 -32.67 -5.08
CA ARG A 435 -7.94 -31.59 -5.86
C ARG A 435 -7.97 -30.23 -5.16
N GLU A 436 -9.09 -29.85 -4.56
CA GLU A 436 -9.28 -28.49 -4.03
C GLU A 436 -8.91 -28.36 -2.54
N LEU A 437 -9.17 -29.38 -1.72
CA LEU A 437 -8.87 -29.33 -0.28
C LEU A 437 -7.50 -29.96 0.01
N ILE A 438 -7.32 -31.23 -0.35
CA ILE A 438 -6.12 -31.99 0.04
C ILE A 438 -4.87 -31.47 -0.67
N ALA A 439 -4.94 -31.18 -1.98
CA ALA A 439 -3.79 -30.64 -2.70
C ALA A 439 -3.41 -29.22 -2.23
N THR A 440 -4.38 -28.39 -1.86
CA THR A 440 -4.13 -27.05 -1.29
C THR A 440 -3.41 -27.16 0.04
N LEU A 441 -3.89 -28.06 0.91
CA LEU A 441 -3.29 -28.30 2.22
C LEU A 441 -1.85 -28.83 2.12
N ARG A 442 -1.58 -29.75 1.18
CA ARG A 442 -0.22 -30.26 0.89
C ARG A 442 0.76 -29.19 0.42
N ARG A 443 0.30 -28.05 -0.08
CA ARG A 443 1.16 -26.92 -0.46
C ARG A 443 1.53 -26.03 0.73
N SER A 444 0.86 -26.18 1.87
CA SER A 444 1.16 -25.43 3.06
C SER A 444 2.40 -25.99 3.75
N ALA A 445 3.41 -25.15 3.96
CA ALA A 445 4.62 -25.52 4.71
C ALA A 445 4.33 -25.83 6.19
N ALA A 446 3.16 -25.43 6.70
CA ALA A 446 2.73 -25.73 8.07
C ALA A 446 2.05 -27.10 8.20
N TRP A 447 1.87 -27.84 7.09
CA TRP A 447 1.23 -29.15 7.09
C TRP A 447 2.28 -30.28 7.02
N ASP A 448 2.75 -30.73 8.19
CA ASP A 448 3.80 -31.76 8.34
C ASP A 448 3.26 -33.13 8.81
N THR A 449 1.94 -33.34 8.72
CA THR A 449 1.28 -34.59 9.13
C THR A 449 1.25 -35.64 8.00
N PRO A 450 1.03 -36.94 8.32
CA PRO A 450 0.84 -37.99 7.32
C PRO A 450 -0.19 -37.62 6.24
N PRO A 451 -0.02 -38.16 5.02
CA PRO A 451 -0.83 -37.76 3.88
C PRO A 451 -2.32 -38.01 4.15
N LEU A 452 -3.10 -36.94 4.10
CA LEU A 452 -4.55 -37.04 4.15
C LEU A 452 -5.08 -37.65 2.85
N ALA A 453 -6.11 -38.48 3.00
CA ALA A 453 -6.84 -39.09 1.91
C ALA A 453 -8.35 -39.00 2.14
N VAL A 454 -9.11 -38.99 1.05
CA VAL A 454 -10.57 -39.09 1.09
C VAL A 454 -10.94 -40.57 1.03
N ARG A 455 -11.46 -41.12 2.12
CA ARG A 455 -11.86 -42.54 2.19
C ARG A 455 -13.11 -42.79 1.36
N ALA A 456 -14.13 -41.96 1.57
CA ALA A 456 -15.41 -42.06 0.91
C ALA A 456 -16.08 -40.68 0.82
N VAL A 457 -16.94 -40.52 -0.17
CA VAL A 457 -17.89 -39.42 -0.26
C VAL A 457 -19.26 -40.03 -0.48
N SER A 458 -20.23 -39.66 0.33
CA SER A 458 -21.63 -40.06 0.15
C SER A 458 -22.48 -38.84 -0.19
N ALA A 459 -23.20 -38.91 -1.30
CA ALA A 459 -24.11 -37.85 -1.74
C ALA A 459 -25.54 -38.23 -1.37
N HIS A 460 -26.27 -37.34 -0.70
CA HIS A 460 -27.69 -37.48 -0.37
C HIS A 460 -28.50 -36.37 -1.04
N THR A 461 -29.83 -36.35 -0.86
CA THR A 461 -30.71 -35.40 -1.58
C THR A 461 -30.34 -33.92 -1.36
N ASN A 462 -29.97 -33.52 -0.15
CA ASN A 462 -29.61 -32.14 0.22
C ASN A 462 -28.24 -32.01 0.91
N ARG A 463 -27.50 -33.10 1.12
CA ARG A 463 -26.23 -33.11 1.85
C ARG A 463 -25.17 -33.99 1.20
N ILE A 464 -23.91 -33.65 1.39
CA ILE A 464 -22.74 -34.43 0.99
C ILE A 464 -21.90 -34.68 2.23
N VAL A 465 -21.52 -35.94 2.48
CA VAL A 465 -20.65 -36.30 3.59
C VAL A 465 -19.32 -36.78 3.04
N VAL A 466 -18.23 -36.16 3.50
CA VAL A 466 -16.85 -36.43 3.10
C VAL A 466 -16.12 -37.06 4.29
N HIS A 467 -15.57 -38.25 4.09
CA HIS A 467 -14.82 -38.97 5.11
C HIS A 467 -13.32 -38.79 4.85
N LEU A 468 -12.65 -38.02 5.71
CA LEU A 468 -11.23 -37.71 5.64
C LEU A 468 -10.46 -38.59 6.62
N VAL A 469 -9.43 -39.29 6.13
CA VAL A 469 -8.56 -40.15 6.94
C VAL A 469 -7.11 -39.70 6.81
N ALA A 470 -6.39 -39.73 7.93
CA ALA A 470 -4.94 -39.62 7.96
C ALA A 470 -4.32 -41.02 7.80
N ASP A 471 -3.20 -41.12 7.11
CA ASP A 471 -2.50 -42.39 6.89
C ASP A 471 -2.16 -43.06 8.23
N GLY A 472 -2.50 -44.35 8.38
CA GLY A 472 -2.35 -45.10 9.63
C GLY A 472 -3.50 -45.02 10.65
N GLU A 473 -4.50 -44.15 10.47
CA GLU A 473 -5.63 -43.98 11.43
C GLU A 473 -7.01 -44.13 10.75
N ALA A 474 -7.25 -45.28 10.10
CA ALA A 474 -8.49 -45.52 9.35
C ALA A 474 -9.78 -45.48 10.19
N ASP A 475 -9.69 -45.75 11.51
CA ASP A 475 -10.82 -45.82 12.44
C ASP A 475 -11.22 -44.46 13.05
N ARG A 476 -10.36 -43.43 12.98
CA ARG A 476 -10.62 -42.10 13.56
C ARG A 476 -10.71 -40.99 12.50
N GLY A 477 -11.38 -41.29 11.39
CA GLY A 477 -11.59 -40.33 10.30
C GLY A 477 -12.48 -39.15 10.68
N ALA A 478 -12.11 -37.95 10.25
CA ALA A 478 -12.93 -36.75 10.34
C ALA A 478 -14.07 -36.79 9.30
N ARG A 479 -15.28 -36.43 9.70
CA ARG A 479 -16.46 -36.41 8.80
C ARG A 479 -16.96 -34.99 8.61
N LEU A 480 -16.75 -34.47 7.40
CA LEU A 480 -17.22 -33.16 6.96
C LEU A 480 -18.57 -33.33 6.24
N GLU A 481 -19.61 -32.68 6.74
CA GLU A 481 -20.91 -32.61 6.09
C GLU A 481 -21.12 -31.24 5.47
N LEU A 482 -21.54 -31.22 4.20
CA LEU A 482 -21.99 -30.04 3.47
C LEU A 482 -23.50 -30.19 3.25
N ASP A 483 -24.31 -29.42 3.97
CA ASP A 483 -25.77 -29.49 3.95
C ASP A 483 -26.37 -28.22 3.34
N LEU A 484 -27.31 -28.37 2.40
CA LEU A 484 -28.04 -27.24 1.83
C LEU A 484 -29.30 -26.99 2.66
N SER A 485 -29.25 -25.97 3.52
CA SER A 485 -30.34 -25.56 4.40
C SER A 485 -30.80 -24.13 4.09
N ALA A 486 -32.12 -23.92 3.95
CA ALA A 486 -32.71 -22.62 3.64
C ALA A 486 -32.14 -21.87 2.41
N GLY A 487 -31.52 -22.60 1.47
CA GLY A 487 -30.89 -22.01 0.28
C GLY A 487 -29.41 -21.66 0.44
N HIS A 488 -28.85 -21.87 1.63
CA HIS A 488 -27.45 -21.66 1.98
C HIS A 488 -26.73 -22.99 2.20
N LEU A 489 -25.46 -23.07 1.81
CA LEU A 489 -24.64 -24.25 2.10
C LEU A 489 -24.03 -24.07 3.48
N VAL A 490 -24.28 -25.02 4.37
CA VAL A 490 -23.72 -25.08 5.73
C VAL A 490 -22.73 -26.22 5.78
N ALA A 491 -21.54 -25.98 6.32
CA ALA A 491 -20.56 -27.03 6.56
C ALA A 491 -20.40 -27.28 8.06
N ARG A 492 -20.37 -28.55 8.46
CA ARG A 492 -20.14 -28.96 9.86
C ARG A 492 -19.28 -30.22 9.94
N PHE A 493 -18.57 -30.38 11.05
CA PHE A 493 -17.89 -31.63 11.36
C PHE A 493 -18.78 -32.48 12.26
N ILE A 494 -19.28 -33.60 11.75
CA ILE A 494 -20.10 -34.54 12.55
C ILE A 494 -19.21 -35.27 13.57
N ALA A 495 -17.97 -35.55 13.18
CA ALA A 495 -16.96 -36.15 14.03
C ALA A 495 -15.60 -35.52 13.68
N PRO A 496 -14.96 -34.80 14.62
CA PRO A 496 -13.68 -34.15 14.35
C PRO A 496 -12.53 -35.16 14.20
N GLY A 497 -12.60 -36.33 14.85
CA GLY A 497 -11.64 -37.42 14.66
C GLY A 497 -10.20 -36.98 14.96
N TRP A 498 -9.31 -37.12 13.97
CA TRP A 498 -7.91 -36.70 14.07
C TRP A 498 -7.71 -35.17 14.19
N LEU A 499 -8.72 -34.34 13.92
CA LEU A 499 -8.62 -32.87 14.02
C LEU A 499 -8.30 -32.38 15.45
N GLU A 500 -8.71 -33.12 16.47
CA GLU A 500 -8.47 -32.77 17.89
C GLU A 500 -6.98 -32.83 18.30
N ARG A 501 -6.14 -33.47 17.48
CA ARG A 501 -4.73 -33.71 17.79
C ARG A 501 -3.78 -32.79 17.02
N LEU A 502 -4.31 -31.94 16.14
CA LEU A 502 -3.52 -30.97 15.40
C LEU A 502 -2.91 -29.94 16.35
N ASP A 503 -1.68 -29.52 16.07
CA ASP A 503 -1.10 -28.34 16.71
C ASP A 503 -1.72 -27.04 16.14
N ASP A 504 -1.47 -25.90 16.78
CA ASP A 504 -2.08 -24.62 16.38
C ASP A 504 -1.69 -24.20 14.95
N ARG A 505 -0.48 -24.54 14.51
CA ARG A 505 0.02 -24.19 13.17
C ARG A 505 -0.69 -25.03 12.10
N GLN A 506 -0.85 -26.31 12.35
CA GLN A 506 -1.56 -27.25 11.50
C GLN A 506 -3.05 -26.94 11.46
N LEU A 507 -3.67 -26.65 12.61
CA LEU A 507 -5.09 -26.27 12.68
C LEU A 507 -5.36 -25.00 11.88
N THR A 508 -4.48 -23.99 11.99
CA THR A 508 -4.56 -22.76 11.18
C THR A 508 -4.44 -23.08 9.69
N ALA A 509 -3.44 -23.88 9.29
CA ALA A 509 -3.27 -24.28 7.89
C ALA A 509 -4.49 -25.06 7.34
N PHE A 510 -5.11 -25.92 8.16
CA PHE A 510 -6.32 -26.63 7.81
C PHE A 510 -7.51 -25.68 7.63
N ARG A 511 -7.69 -24.73 8.56
CA ARG A 511 -8.74 -23.70 8.48
C ARG A 511 -8.60 -22.85 7.21
N ASP A 512 -7.39 -22.41 6.88
CA ASP A 512 -7.12 -21.63 5.67
C ASP A 512 -7.43 -22.44 4.40
N ALA A 513 -7.03 -23.71 4.35
CA ALA A 513 -7.33 -24.60 3.23
C ALA A 513 -8.83 -24.89 3.09
N LEU A 514 -9.54 -25.01 4.22
CA LEU A 514 -10.97 -25.23 4.26
C LEU A 514 -11.76 -23.99 3.82
N GLU A 515 -11.34 -22.79 4.23
CA GLU A 515 -11.91 -21.52 3.75
C GLU A 515 -11.72 -21.37 2.22
N CYS A 516 -10.54 -21.73 1.72
CA CYS A 516 -10.27 -21.79 0.28
C CYS A 516 -11.19 -22.82 -0.41
N PHE A 517 -11.28 -24.04 0.11
CA PHE A 517 -12.17 -25.07 -0.43
C PHE A 517 -13.62 -24.58 -0.52
N TYR A 518 -14.15 -23.94 0.52
CA TYR A 518 -15.49 -23.39 0.52
C TYR A 518 -15.73 -22.35 -0.56
N GLY A 519 -14.78 -21.44 -0.80
CA GLY A 519 -14.88 -20.50 -1.91
C GLY A 519 -15.04 -21.18 -3.29
N THR A 520 -14.44 -22.37 -3.47
CA THR A 520 -14.55 -23.12 -4.74
C THR A 520 -15.88 -23.84 -4.94
N THR A 521 -16.72 -23.99 -3.91
CA THR A 521 -17.99 -24.75 -4.00
C THR A 521 -19.09 -24.03 -4.80
N GLY A 522 -18.95 -22.72 -5.01
CA GLY A 522 -19.93 -21.88 -5.72
C GLY A 522 -21.26 -21.70 -4.98
N ALA A 523 -21.27 -21.85 -3.66
CA ALA A 523 -22.42 -21.53 -2.80
C ALA A 523 -22.07 -20.36 -1.88
N ASP A 524 -23.06 -19.51 -1.59
CA ASP A 524 -22.95 -18.55 -0.49
C ASP A 524 -23.10 -19.32 0.83
N PHE A 525 -22.00 -19.41 1.57
CA PHE A 525 -22.02 -19.91 2.94
C PHE A 525 -22.60 -18.84 3.85
N ASP A 526 -23.71 -19.16 4.53
CA ASP A 526 -24.04 -18.46 5.75
C ASP A 526 -22.94 -18.77 6.74
N ARG A 527 -22.32 -17.72 7.30
CA ARG A 527 -21.28 -17.82 8.32
C ARG A 527 -21.88 -18.38 9.61
N HIS A 528 -22.26 -19.66 9.63
CA HIS A 528 -22.11 -20.43 10.85
C HIS A 528 -20.61 -20.63 11.03
N PRO A 529 -20.01 -20.08 12.11
CA PRO A 529 -18.58 -20.20 12.31
C PRO A 529 -18.22 -21.68 12.46
N ILE A 530 -17.51 -22.22 11.47
CA ILE A 530 -16.83 -23.53 11.57
C ILE A 530 -15.92 -23.56 12.81
N ASP A 531 -15.50 -22.39 13.31
CA ASP A 531 -14.81 -22.19 14.60
C ASP A 531 -15.54 -22.79 15.81
N SER A 532 -16.88 -22.97 15.76
CA SER A 532 -17.62 -23.60 16.86
C SER A 532 -17.52 -25.13 16.89
N ASP A 533 -17.26 -25.77 15.74
CA ASP A 533 -17.17 -27.23 15.61
C ASP A 533 -15.73 -27.75 15.58
N LEU A 534 -14.74 -26.86 15.41
CA LEU A 534 -13.32 -27.19 15.54
C LEU A 534 -12.87 -27.04 17.01
N PRO A 535 -11.89 -27.85 17.48
CA PRO A 535 -11.39 -27.72 18.83
C PRO A 535 -10.90 -26.29 19.07
N SER A 536 -11.51 -25.60 20.04
CA SER A 536 -11.02 -24.32 20.54
C SER A 536 -10.18 -24.62 21.78
N ARG A 537 -8.87 -24.35 21.71
CA ARG A 537 -8.08 -24.11 22.90
C ARG A 537 -7.83 -22.61 23.01
N VAL A 538 -8.13 -22.11 24.20
CA VAL A 538 -7.93 -20.74 24.66
C VAL A 538 -6.53 -20.30 24.27
N VAL A 539 -6.44 -19.49 23.22
CA VAL A 539 -5.38 -18.49 23.15
C VAL A 539 -5.76 -17.51 24.26
N ASP A 540 -4.89 -17.32 25.24
CA ASP A 540 -5.05 -16.25 26.25
C ASP A 540 -5.43 -14.96 25.52
N GLU A 541 -6.71 -14.62 25.56
CA GLU A 541 -7.21 -13.36 25.06
C GLU A 541 -6.70 -12.29 26.02
N ALA A 542 -5.53 -11.73 25.69
CA ALA A 542 -5.28 -10.35 26.04
C ALA A 542 -6.49 -9.54 25.53
N PRO A 543 -7.10 -8.65 26.34
CA PRO A 543 -8.42 -8.11 26.05
C PRO A 543 -8.44 -7.43 24.69
N ARG A 544 -9.23 -7.97 23.75
CA ARG A 544 -9.66 -7.26 22.54
C ARG A 544 -10.81 -6.32 22.88
N GLN A 545 -10.55 -5.34 23.74
CA GLN A 545 -11.28 -4.08 23.71
C GLN A 545 -10.39 -3.06 22.99
N GLU A 546 -11.00 -2.20 22.16
CA GLU A 546 -10.35 -1.20 21.29
C GLU A 546 -9.84 -1.70 19.91
N ARG A 547 -10.75 -2.24 19.08
CA ARG A 547 -10.55 -2.18 17.61
C ARG A 547 -11.82 -2.00 16.80
N MET A 548 -12.83 -1.36 17.39
CA MET A 548 -14.00 -0.84 16.68
C MET A 548 -14.29 0.54 17.26
N GLU A 549 -13.58 1.57 16.79
CA GLU A 549 -14.06 2.97 16.87
C GLU A 549 -13.21 3.95 16.04
N HIS A 550 -12.03 3.58 15.55
CA HIS A 550 -11.17 4.48 14.76
C HIS A 550 -11.18 4.20 13.25
N GLN A 551 -12.35 4.05 12.63
CA GLN A 551 -12.44 3.99 11.17
C GLN A 551 -13.52 4.88 10.52
N ASP A 552 -14.09 5.81 11.26
CA ASP A 552 -14.85 6.94 10.71
C ASP A 552 -14.31 8.25 11.30
N ARG A 553 -13.30 8.80 10.60
CA ARG A 553 -12.83 10.22 10.58
C ARG A 553 -11.33 10.21 10.28
N PHE A 554 -11.00 10.39 8.99
CA PHE A 554 -9.97 11.33 8.50
C PHE A 554 -10.08 11.42 6.99
#